data_AF-A0A358M819-F1
#
_entry.id   AF-A0A358M819-F1
#
_cell.length_a   1.000
_cell.length_b   1.000
_cell.length_c   1.000
_cell.angle_alpha   90.00
_cell.angle_beta   90.00
_cell.angle_gamma   90.00
#
_symmetry.space_group_name_H-M   'P 1'
#
loop_
_entity.id
_entity.type
_entity.pdbx_description
1 polymer ?
#
loop_
_entity_poly.entity_id
_entity_poly.type
_entity_poly.pdbx_seq_one_letter_code
_entity_poly.pdbx_strand_id
1 'polypeptide(L)'
;PWLKENYNNCEVIAVSADVGQGTELDGLEEKALKTGASKLYIEDLKKEFVEDYIFPTVKAGAKYEGDYLLGTSFARPVIAKRIVEIAKAEGADA
;
A
#
# COMPACT_ATOMS: atom_id res chain seq x y z
N PRO A 1 -5.34 17.25 -2.24
CA PRO A 1 -6.42 18.27 -2.35
C PRO A 1 -7.78 17.71 -2.81
N TRP A 2 -7.85 17.00 -3.95
CA TRP A 2 -9.12 16.62 -4.57
C TRP A 2 -10.13 15.89 -3.66
N LEU A 3 -9.67 14.92 -2.85
CA LEU A 3 -10.55 14.20 -1.92
C LEU A 3 -11.24 15.17 -0.93
N LYS A 4 -10.48 16.07 -0.32
CA LYS A 4 -11.04 17.07 0.61
C LYS A 4 -12.03 18.01 -0.08
N GLU A 5 -11.70 18.42 -1.31
CA GLU A 5 -12.54 19.32 -2.10
C GLU A 5 -13.88 18.69 -2.51
N ASN A 6 -13.91 17.37 -2.74
CA ASN A 6 -15.08 16.67 -3.27
C ASN A 6 -15.86 15.88 -2.21
N TYR A 7 -15.30 15.70 -1.02
CA TYR A 7 -15.92 14.95 0.09
C TYR A 7 -15.98 15.79 1.36
N ASN A 8 -16.67 16.94 1.31
CA ASN A 8 -16.98 17.78 2.49
C ASN A 8 -15.79 18.08 3.42
N ASN A 9 -14.61 18.33 2.85
CA ASN A 9 -13.37 18.54 3.60
C ASN A 9 -13.05 17.37 4.56
N CYS A 10 -13.24 16.14 4.09
CA CYS A 10 -12.96 14.92 4.85
C CYS A 10 -11.52 14.88 5.38
N GLU A 11 -11.35 14.11 6.44
CA GLU A 11 -10.02 13.70 6.88
C GLU A 11 -9.43 12.71 5.88
N VAL A 12 -8.15 12.91 5.52
CA VAL A 12 -7.43 12.02 4.60
C VAL A 12 -6.22 11.47 5.33
N ILE A 13 -6.18 10.15 5.47
CA ILE A 13 -5.04 9.42 6.03
C ILE A 13 -4.28 8.80 4.87
N ALA A 14 -3.00 9.14 4.74
CA ALA A 14 -2.14 8.56 3.72
C ALA A 14 -1.52 7.25 4.23
N VAL A 15 -1.46 6.23 3.36
CA VAL A 15 -0.76 4.97 3.63
C VAL A 15 0.22 4.72 2.50
N SER A 16 1.48 4.51 2.86
CA SER A 16 2.55 4.06 1.97
C SER A 16 3.03 2.71 2.45
N ALA A 17 3.21 1.76 1.54
CA ALA A 17 3.65 0.41 1.85
C ALA A 17 5.00 0.15 1.18
N ASP A 18 6.02 -0.15 1.97
CA ASP A 18 7.31 -0.64 1.50
C ASP A 18 7.23 -2.14 1.20
N VAL A 19 7.25 -2.47 -0.08
CA VAL A 19 7.32 -3.83 -0.61
C VAL A 19 8.62 -4.06 -1.39
N GLY A 20 9.61 -3.18 -1.20
CA GLY A 20 10.95 -3.29 -1.81
C GLY A 20 11.25 -2.28 -2.92
N GLN A 21 10.46 -1.21 -3.06
CA GLN A 21 10.64 -0.18 -4.10
C GLN A 21 11.83 0.77 -3.87
N GLY A 22 12.47 0.74 -2.69
CA GLY A 22 13.70 1.49 -2.41
C GLY A 22 13.44 2.98 -2.08
N THR A 23 14.12 3.89 -2.78
CA THR A 23 14.20 5.33 -2.45
C THR A 23 12.89 6.12 -2.62
N GLU A 24 11.80 5.48 -3.05
CA GLU A 24 10.50 6.14 -3.23
C GLU A 24 9.81 6.55 -1.91
N LEU A 25 10.40 6.18 -0.76
CA LEU A 25 9.86 6.50 0.56
C LEU A 25 10.36 7.83 1.14
N ASP A 26 11.42 8.40 0.56
CA ASP A 26 12.05 9.61 1.06
C ASP A 26 11.14 10.85 0.86
N GLY A 27 11.00 11.67 1.89
CA GLY A 27 10.21 12.90 1.84
C GLY A 27 8.69 12.70 1.76
N LEU A 28 8.19 11.47 1.94
CA LEU A 28 6.76 11.19 1.91
C LEU A 28 5.98 11.93 3.00
N GLU A 29 6.55 12.09 4.20
CA GLU A 29 5.90 12.79 5.30
C GLU A 29 5.61 14.25 4.95
N GLU A 30 6.63 14.99 4.49
CA GLU A 30 6.48 16.38 4.06
C GLU A 30 5.48 16.50 2.91
N LYS A 31 5.53 15.57 1.94
CA LYS A 31 4.61 15.55 0.80
C LYS A 31 3.17 15.27 1.23
N ALA A 32 2.94 14.33 2.15
CA ALA A 32 1.61 13.98 2.64
C ALA A 32 0.97 15.18 3.36
N LEU A 33 1.72 15.82 4.26
CA LEU A 33 1.26 17.02 4.97
C LEU A 33 0.96 18.18 4.01
N LYS A 34 1.87 18.47 3.06
CA LYS A 34 1.67 19.54 2.06
C LYS A 34 0.45 19.33 1.17
N THR A 35 0.06 18.06 0.93
CA THR A 35 -1.08 17.71 0.07
C THR A 35 -2.40 17.60 0.83
N GLY A 36 -2.35 17.74 2.16
CA GLY A 36 -3.50 17.90 3.04
C GLY A 36 -3.90 16.66 3.83
N ALA A 37 -3.06 15.63 3.88
CA ALA A 37 -3.27 14.45 4.73
C ALA A 37 -3.11 14.83 6.22
N SER A 38 -3.94 14.25 7.08
CA SER A 38 -3.86 14.44 8.54
C SER A 38 -2.82 13.53 9.18
N LYS A 39 -2.59 12.34 8.59
CA LYS A 39 -1.66 11.31 9.06
C LYS A 39 -0.99 10.63 7.86
N LEU A 40 0.19 10.06 8.10
CA LEU A 40 0.88 9.19 7.16
C LEU A 40 1.34 7.92 7.89
N TYR A 41 0.99 6.76 7.34
CA TYR A 41 1.56 5.47 7.70
C TYR A 41 2.58 5.07 6.64
N ILE A 42 3.77 4.67 7.07
CA ILE A 42 4.79 4.05 6.22
C ILE A 42 5.00 2.64 6.76
N GLU A 43 4.49 1.64 6.05
CA GLU A 43 4.41 0.26 6.51
C GLU A 43 5.47 -0.60 5.82
N ASP A 44 6.40 -1.19 6.59
CA ASP A 44 7.32 -2.20 6.06
C ASP A 44 6.61 -3.54 5.91
N LEU A 45 6.28 -3.88 4.66
CA LEU A 45 5.57 -5.10 4.29
C LEU A 45 6.46 -6.09 3.53
N LYS A 46 7.78 -5.85 3.42
CA LYS A 46 8.69 -6.71 2.63
C LYS A 46 8.66 -8.15 3.11
N LYS A 47 8.70 -8.36 4.43
CA LYS A 47 8.70 -9.71 5.01
C LYS A 47 7.40 -10.44 4.74
N GLU A 48 6.26 -9.81 5.03
CA GLU A 48 4.94 -10.39 4.77
C GLU A 48 4.76 -10.68 3.28
N PHE A 49 5.17 -9.75 2.41
CA PHE A 49 5.10 -9.93 0.98
C PHE A 49 5.90 -11.16 0.51
N VAL A 50 7.11 -11.35 1.03
CA VAL A 50 7.95 -12.51 0.70
C VAL A 50 7.34 -13.82 1.22
N GLU A 51 7.02 -13.87 2.51
CA GLU A 51 6.61 -15.10 3.18
C GLU A 51 5.22 -15.58 2.76
N ASP A 52 4.26 -14.65 2.65
CA ASP A 52 2.85 -14.99 2.47
C ASP A 52 2.38 -14.91 1.00
N TYR A 53 3.13 -14.24 0.12
CA TYR A 53 2.72 -14.05 -1.28
C TYR A 53 3.75 -14.58 -2.27
N ILE A 54 5.02 -14.16 -2.17
CA ILE A 54 6.05 -14.59 -3.14
C ILE A 54 6.35 -16.08 -3.00
N PHE A 55 6.67 -16.58 -1.81
CA PHE A 55 7.02 -17.99 -1.64
C PHE A 55 5.91 -18.95 -2.08
N PRO A 56 4.63 -18.75 -1.72
CA PRO A 56 3.54 -19.58 -2.24
C PRO A 56 3.42 -19.52 -3.76
N THR A 57 3.55 -18.33 -4.36
CA THR A 57 3.47 -18.13 -5.82
C THR A 57 4.56 -18.90 -6.56
N VAL A 58 5.80 -18.81 -6.07
CA VAL A 58 6.94 -19.53 -6.65
C VAL A 58 6.78 -21.04 -6.48
N LYS A 59 6.35 -21.51 -5.30
CA LYS A 59 6.10 -22.94 -5.04
C LYS A 59 5.01 -23.51 -5.96
N ALA A 60 4.01 -22.71 -6.31
CA ALA A 60 2.97 -23.08 -7.25
C ALA A 60 3.44 -23.11 -8.72
N GLY A 61 4.64 -22.59 -9.01
CA GLY A 61 5.12 -22.43 -10.39
C GLY A 61 4.26 -21.45 -11.20
N ALA A 62 3.60 -20.50 -10.53
CA ALA A 62 2.63 -19.63 -11.16
C ALA A 62 3.28 -18.69 -12.18
N LYS A 63 2.74 -18.69 -13.39
CA LYS A 63 3.12 -17.79 -14.47
C LYS A 63 1.85 -17.35 -15.20
N TYR A 64 1.75 -16.07 -15.47
CA TYR A 64 0.70 -15.55 -16.34
C TYR A 64 1.18 -15.60 -17.80
N GLU A 65 0.36 -16.17 -18.67
CA GLU A 65 0.65 -16.33 -20.10
C GLU A 65 2.01 -16.97 -20.39
N GLY A 66 2.46 -17.88 -19.51
CA GLY A 66 3.68 -18.66 -19.67
C GLY A 66 4.98 -17.99 -19.21
N ASP A 67 5.01 -16.65 -19.15
CA ASP A 67 6.26 -15.90 -18.94
C ASP A 67 6.23 -14.90 -17.78
N TYR A 68 5.09 -14.27 -17.49
CA TYR A 68 5.03 -13.20 -16.48
C TYR A 68 4.94 -13.77 -15.05
N LEU A 69 5.90 -13.40 -14.20
CA LEU A 69 6.06 -13.89 -12.83
C LEU A 69 5.18 -13.18 -11.78
N LEU A 70 4.17 -12.43 -12.21
CA LEU A 70 3.09 -11.91 -11.35
C LEU A 70 3.52 -10.95 -10.21
N GLY A 71 4.75 -10.41 -10.25
CA GLY A 71 5.29 -9.58 -9.16
C GLY A 71 4.41 -8.37 -8.80
N THR A 72 3.96 -7.60 -9.80
CA THR A 72 3.07 -6.45 -9.56
C THR A 72 1.70 -6.87 -9.05
N SER A 73 1.16 -7.96 -9.59
CA SER A 73 -0.16 -8.47 -9.22
C SER A 73 -0.20 -8.95 -7.76
N PHE A 74 0.87 -9.57 -7.26
CA PHE A 74 0.93 -10.08 -5.88
C PHE A 74 1.31 -9.03 -4.83
N ALA A 75 1.92 -7.91 -5.20
CA ALA A 75 2.12 -6.80 -4.27
C ALA A 75 0.79 -6.11 -3.90
N ARG A 76 -0.18 -6.08 -4.83
CA ARG A 76 -1.45 -5.36 -4.60
C ARG A 76 -2.29 -5.93 -3.44
N PRO A 77 -2.48 -7.25 -3.28
CA PRO A 77 -3.21 -7.83 -2.15
C PRO A 77 -2.62 -7.46 -0.78
N VAL A 78 -1.30 -7.53 -0.60
CA VAL A 78 -0.67 -7.19 0.70
C VAL A 78 -0.84 -5.71 1.04
N ILE A 79 -0.70 -4.83 0.05
CA ILE A 79 -0.94 -3.39 0.21
C ILE A 79 -2.41 -3.14 0.57
N ALA A 80 -3.35 -3.72 -0.18
CA ALA A 80 -4.79 -3.54 0.06
C ALA A 80 -5.21 -4.07 1.43
N LYS A 81 -4.70 -5.23 1.85
CA LYS A 81 -4.92 -5.78 3.19
C LYS A 81 -4.51 -4.77 4.25
N ARG A 82 -3.30 -4.21 4.13
CA ARG A 82 -2.78 -3.24 5.11
C ARG A 82 -3.58 -1.94 5.14
N ILE A 83 -4.00 -1.43 3.98
CA ILE A 83 -4.88 -0.25 3.90
C ILE A 83 -6.20 -0.51 4.64
N VAL A 84 -6.83 -1.67 4.43
CA VAL A 84 -8.08 -2.03 5.10
C VAL A 84 -7.90 -2.17 6.61
N GLU A 85 -6.78 -2.74 7.07
CA GLU A 85 -6.46 -2.82 8.50
C GLU A 85 -6.33 -1.45 9.14
N ILE A 86 -5.61 -0.53 8.50
CA ILE A 86 -5.43 0.85 8.97
C ILE A 86 -6.77 1.59 8.95
N ALA A 87 -7.55 1.47 7.87
CA ALA A 87 -8.87 2.08 7.77
C ALA A 87 -9.78 1.63 8.92
N LYS A 88 -9.80 0.33 9.24
CA LYS A 88 -10.57 -0.20 10.39
C LYS A 88 -10.06 0.31 11.73
N ALA A 89 -8.74 0.41 11.91
CA ALA A 89 -8.14 0.90 13.15
C ALA A 89 -8.43 2.40 13.38
N GLU A 90 -8.47 3.18 12.30
CA GLU A 90 -8.76 4.61 12.30
C GLU A 90 -10.26 4.92 12.27
N GLY A 91 -11.11 3.91 12.02
CA GLY A 91 -12.56 4.10 11.86
C GLY A 91 -12.92 4.87 10.58
N ALA A 92 -12.09 4.78 9.55
CA ALA A 92 -12.36 5.40 8.25
C ALA A 92 -13.56 4.74 7.56
N ASP A 93 -14.37 5.56 6.87
CA ASP A 93 -15.57 5.14 6.17
C ASP A 93 -15.32 4.77 4.69
N ALA A 94 -14.24 5.28 4.10
CA ALA A 94 -13.80 5.03 2.73
C ALA A 94 -12.27 5.06 2.58
#